data_AF-A0A7V5SG76-F1
#
_entry.id   AF-A0A7V5SG76-F1
#
_cell.length_a   1.000
_cell.length_b   1.000
_cell.length_c   1.000
_cell.angle_alpha   90.00
_cell.angle_beta   90.00
_cell.angle_gamma   90.00
#
_symmetry.space_group_name_H-M   'P 1'
#
loop_
_entity.id
_entity.type
_entity.pdbx_description
1 polymer ?
#
loop_
_entity_poly.entity_id
_entity_poly.type
_entity_poly.pdbx_seq_one_letter_code
_entity_poly.pdbx_strand_id
1 'polypeptide(L)'
;MVRKRWVWGIAIGTLLLGVVLLWLYSHKLWSGAAEQRLDSLLATQSTAPTATTIADTSAALSPLLKPEPAELTIGWETARGLPPRCHHCIAIALIGVDSRLHDPTPHADANHVLLLDLQAGRITIVAIPRDTPADAGFPDTSQYNKLANVRPQRGLRAHLATLAALVGIPEIHYYAELGFSQAFAILRLLRFDNPSNVLRLLRARTGIWGDDYHRVYVQAHFIRQQLLRWFHAYNTPWGLALLRGGLSLVQTNLTAGVLTRLADSLHARGFPADSSAISIVVYGAPLRRVPVYDLSDSTTVATLVERLQSHYQRRHPAPNSGRNSERVRAILNTALAHARQAAERNRFQEVIRHLLPLLRQRAWWQLDNPDERAYYRTEFVELLSHSYEQLRQPHRATLLRTHFLQQEQALEDSIAP
;
A
#
# COMPACT_ATOMS: atom_id res chain seq x y z
N MET A 1 38.75 30.74 34.43
CA MET A 1 37.54 30.16 35.06
C MET A 1 36.23 30.37 34.28
N VAL A 2 36.10 31.37 33.41
CA VAL A 2 34.84 31.69 32.69
C VAL A 2 34.41 30.63 31.65
N ARG A 3 35.36 29.97 30.96
CA ARG A 3 35.05 28.93 29.96
C ARG A 3 34.40 27.66 30.53
N LYS A 4 34.71 27.28 31.78
CA LYS A 4 34.09 26.08 32.39
C LYS A 4 32.61 26.30 32.73
N ARG A 5 32.19 27.53 33.09
CA ARG A 5 30.79 27.83 33.43
C ARG A 5 29.84 27.77 32.23
N TRP A 6 30.32 28.09 31.03
CA TRP A 6 29.52 28.04 29.80
C TRP A 6 29.20 26.62 29.34
N VAL A 7 30.14 25.68 29.48
CA VAL A 7 29.94 24.28 29.08
C VAL A 7 28.88 23.60 29.95
N TRP A 8 28.87 23.89 31.27
CA TRP A 8 27.84 23.38 32.18
C TRP A 8 26.45 23.96 31.89
N GLY A 9 26.36 25.25 31.53
CA GLY A 9 25.09 25.87 31.15
C GLY A 9 24.47 25.25 29.89
N ILE A 10 25.28 24.93 28.88
CA ILE A 10 24.80 24.25 27.66
C ILE A 10 24.37 22.82 27.97
N ALA A 11 25.16 22.07 28.75
CA ALA A 11 24.82 20.68 29.11
C ALA A 11 23.53 20.57 29.94
N ILE A 12 23.32 21.50 30.89
CA ILE A 12 22.08 21.56 31.68
C ILE A 12 20.90 21.99 30.80
N GLY A 13 21.12 22.94 29.87
CA GLY A 13 20.10 23.39 28.92
C GLY A 13 19.63 22.28 27.97
N THR A 14 20.55 21.49 27.40
CA THR A 14 20.20 20.34 26.55
C THR A 14 19.53 19.22 27.33
N LEU A 15 19.94 18.97 28.57
CA LEU A 15 19.31 17.96 29.42
C LEU A 15 17.89 18.37 29.84
N LEU A 16 17.68 19.62 30.23
CA LEU A 16 16.34 20.17 30.53
C LEU A 16 15.45 20.17 29.28
N LEU A 17 15.97 20.56 28.12
CA LEU A 17 15.22 20.48 26.86
C LEU A 17 14.85 19.03 26.52
N GLY A 18 15.78 18.09 26.72
CA GLY A 18 15.52 16.67 26.54
C GLY A 18 14.43 16.14 27.48
N VAL A 19 14.47 16.51 28.76
CA VAL A 19 13.44 16.14 29.76
C VAL A 19 12.09 16.77 29.43
N VAL A 20 12.06 18.03 29.01
CA VAL A 20 10.82 18.72 28.60
C VAL A 20 10.25 18.08 27.33
N LEU A 21 11.07 17.72 26.35
CA LEU A 21 10.63 17.01 25.14
C LEU A 21 10.13 15.59 25.48
N LEU A 22 10.79 14.87 26.38
CA LEU A 22 10.33 13.57 26.90
C LEU A 22 9.02 13.69 27.68
N TRP A 23 8.85 14.76 28.45
CA TRP A 23 7.62 15.06 29.20
C TRP A 23 6.46 15.46 28.27
N LEU A 24 6.73 16.29 27.25
CA LEU A 24 5.75 16.63 26.22
C LEU A 24 5.34 15.41 25.38
N TYR A 25 6.31 14.53 25.08
CA TYR A 25 6.08 13.26 24.39
C TYR A 25 5.27 12.29 25.26
N SER A 26 5.61 12.14 26.55
CA SER A 26 4.89 11.26 27.48
C SER A 26 3.47 11.75 27.79
N HIS A 27 3.26 13.07 27.81
CA HIS A 27 1.94 13.69 27.98
C HIS A 27 1.15 13.89 26.69
N LYS A 28 1.61 13.32 25.56
CA LYS A 28 0.88 13.30 24.28
C LYS A 28 0.53 14.70 23.74
N LEU A 29 1.19 15.76 24.20
CA LEU A 29 0.91 17.14 23.76
C LEU A 29 1.39 17.40 22.31
N TRP A 30 2.13 16.46 21.73
CA TRP A 30 2.65 16.48 20.35
C TRP A 30 2.01 15.42 19.45
N SER A 31 1.03 14.64 19.95
CA SER A 31 0.37 13.63 19.14
C SER A 31 -0.53 14.30 18.09
N GLY A 32 -0.36 13.94 16.81
CA GLY A 32 -1.24 14.41 15.74
C GLY A 32 -2.68 13.87 15.90
N ALA A 33 -3.60 14.41 15.11
CA ALA A 33 -5.01 14.01 15.17
C ALA A 33 -5.22 12.50 14.92
N ALA A 34 -4.35 11.87 14.12
CA ALA A 34 -4.40 10.44 13.84
C ALA A 34 -4.01 9.58 15.06
N GLU A 35 -3.00 10.01 15.80
CA GLU A 35 -2.55 9.38 17.05
C GLU A 35 -3.56 9.60 18.19
N GLN A 36 -4.13 10.81 18.29
CA GLN A 36 -5.20 11.11 19.25
C GLN A 36 -6.45 10.25 18.98
N ARG A 37 -6.80 10.06 17.70
CA ARG A 37 -7.85 9.12 17.31
C ARG A 37 -7.52 7.70 17.75
N LEU A 38 -6.29 7.22 17.50
CA LEU A 38 -5.85 5.91 17.97
C LEU A 38 -5.99 5.77 19.50
N ASP A 39 -5.60 6.80 20.25
CA ASP A 39 -5.75 6.80 21.71
C ASP A 39 -7.20 6.63 22.16
N SER A 40 -8.14 7.30 21.50
CA SER A 40 -9.58 7.13 21.79
C SER A 40 -10.09 5.71 21.49
N LEU A 41 -9.60 5.09 20.41
CA LEU A 41 -9.94 3.71 20.05
C LEU A 41 -9.36 2.70 21.04
N LEU A 42 -8.11 2.89 21.47
CA LEU A 42 -7.48 2.01 22.46
C LEU A 42 -8.14 2.15 23.84
N ALA A 43 -8.55 3.36 24.22
CA ALA A 43 -9.26 3.60 25.48
C ALA A 43 -10.62 2.88 25.52
N THR A 44 -11.38 2.91 24.42
CA THR A 44 -12.68 2.21 24.32
C THR A 44 -12.53 0.68 24.29
N GLN A 45 -11.40 0.14 23.82
CA GLN A 45 -11.11 -1.30 23.90
C GLN A 45 -10.79 -1.78 25.31
N SER A 46 -10.21 -0.93 26.17
CA SER A 46 -9.79 -1.31 27.53
C SER A 46 -10.97 -1.50 28.51
N THR A 47 -12.17 -1.05 28.16
CA THR A 47 -13.37 -1.13 29.01
C THR A 47 -14.26 -2.34 28.73
N ALA A 48 -13.90 -3.21 27.77
CA ALA A 48 -14.69 -4.40 27.45
C ALA A 48 -14.31 -5.59 28.36
N PRO A 49 -15.28 -6.34 28.90
CA PRO A 49 -15.02 -7.48 29.78
C PRO A 49 -14.29 -8.60 29.02
N THR A 50 -13.20 -9.09 29.61
CA THR A 50 -12.35 -10.15 29.10
C THR A 50 -13.13 -11.45 28.94
N ALA A 51 -13.35 -11.90 27.71
CA ALA A 51 -13.96 -13.20 27.44
C ALA A 51 -12.93 -14.33 27.59
N THR A 52 -13.38 -15.39 28.26
CA THR A 52 -12.63 -16.57 28.73
C THR A 52 -11.98 -17.37 27.60
N THR A 53 -10.73 -17.75 27.83
CA THR A 53 -9.87 -18.61 27.01
C THR A 53 -10.45 -20.02 26.86
N ILE A 54 -10.50 -20.55 25.62
CA ILE A 54 -10.65 -21.99 25.35
C ILE A 54 -9.34 -22.49 24.74
N ALA A 55 -8.83 -23.58 25.31
CA ALA A 55 -7.53 -24.18 25.05
C ALA A 55 -7.50 -25.12 23.81
N ASP A 56 -6.30 -25.15 23.23
CA ASP A 56 -5.55 -26.23 22.58
C ASP A 56 -6.16 -27.17 21.52
N THR A 57 -5.47 -27.20 20.38
CA THR A 57 -5.04 -28.47 19.78
C THR A 57 -3.73 -28.25 19.02
N SER A 58 -2.66 -28.87 19.50
CA SER A 58 -1.35 -28.90 18.84
C SER A 58 -1.36 -29.95 17.72
N ALA A 59 -0.74 -29.63 16.59
CA ALA A 59 -0.39 -30.62 15.58
C ALA A 59 1.07 -30.40 15.16
N ALA A 60 1.83 -31.49 15.28
CA ALA A 60 3.28 -31.54 15.19
C ALA A 60 3.82 -31.23 13.77
N LEU A 61 4.99 -30.58 13.76
CA LEU A 61 5.86 -30.42 12.59
C LEU A 61 6.63 -31.72 12.34
N SER A 62 6.69 -32.17 11.09
CA SER A 62 7.58 -33.24 10.61
C SER A 62 8.62 -32.69 9.63
N PRO A 63 9.80 -33.35 9.50
CA PRO A 63 11.03 -32.69 9.08
C PRO A 63 11.33 -32.77 7.57
N LEU A 64 12.21 -31.85 7.17
CA LEU A 64 12.89 -31.70 5.87
C LEU A 64 13.43 -33.02 5.29
N LEU A 65 13.13 -33.27 4.01
CA LEU A 65 13.92 -34.15 3.14
C LEU A 65 14.37 -33.40 1.87
N LYS A 66 15.57 -33.77 1.40
CA LYS A 66 16.41 -33.15 0.36
C LYS A 66 15.89 -33.33 -1.08
N PRO A 67 16.48 -32.62 -2.08
CA PRO A 67 15.76 -32.14 -3.25
C PRO A 67 15.78 -33.12 -4.44
N GLU A 68 14.63 -33.19 -5.10
CA GLU A 68 14.43 -33.64 -6.48
C GLU A 68 13.69 -32.50 -7.23
N PRO A 69 13.68 -32.49 -8.59
CA PRO A 69 13.56 -31.27 -9.39
C PRO A 69 12.30 -30.44 -9.08
N ALA A 70 12.45 -29.11 -9.06
CA ALA A 70 11.52 -28.13 -8.50
C ALA A 70 10.08 -28.20 -9.06
N GLU A 71 9.29 -29.14 -8.54
CA GLU A 71 7.84 -29.01 -8.50
C GLU A 71 7.52 -27.82 -7.57
N LEU A 72 6.64 -26.92 -8.02
CA LEU A 72 6.12 -25.87 -7.15
C LEU A 72 5.49 -26.53 -5.92
N THR A 73 6.02 -26.27 -4.73
CA THR A 73 5.39 -26.69 -3.48
C THR A 73 4.09 -25.89 -3.31
N ILE A 74 2.97 -26.46 -3.75
CA ILE A 74 1.66 -25.82 -3.64
C ILE A 74 1.04 -26.20 -2.31
N GLY A 75 0.96 -25.23 -1.39
CA GLY A 75 0.10 -25.34 -0.21
C GLY A 75 -1.38 -25.25 -0.60
N TRP A 76 -2.28 -25.80 0.22
CA TRP A 76 -3.72 -25.70 -0.01
C TRP A 76 -4.40 -25.14 1.24
N GLU A 77 -5.20 -24.09 1.06
CA GLU A 77 -5.92 -23.45 2.16
C GLU A 77 -7.42 -23.32 1.87
N THR A 78 -8.19 -23.00 2.92
CA THR A 78 -9.62 -22.70 2.83
C THR A 78 -9.85 -21.28 3.34
N ALA A 79 -10.54 -20.47 2.54
CA ALA A 79 -10.92 -19.10 2.90
C ALA A 79 -12.41 -19.04 3.27
N ARG A 80 -12.74 -18.30 4.33
CA ARG A 80 -14.14 -18.09 4.74
C ARG A 80 -14.83 -17.10 3.80
N GLY A 81 -16.16 -17.22 3.67
CA GLY A 81 -16.99 -16.35 2.82
C GLY A 81 -17.52 -15.09 3.51
N LEU A 82 -17.48 -15.06 4.85
CA LEU A 82 -17.99 -13.96 5.67
C LEU A 82 -16.94 -13.53 6.70
N PRO A 83 -16.82 -12.22 6.97
CA PRO A 83 -15.90 -11.70 7.97
C PRO A 83 -16.34 -12.12 9.38
N PRO A 84 -15.40 -12.36 10.31
CA PRO A 84 -15.74 -12.56 11.71
C PRO A 84 -16.35 -11.28 12.30
N ARG A 85 -17.28 -11.44 13.23
CA ARG A 85 -17.77 -10.28 14.01
C ARG A 85 -16.62 -9.75 14.84
N CYS A 86 -16.28 -8.47 14.66
CA CYS A 86 -15.30 -7.80 15.49
C CYS A 86 -15.71 -6.36 15.77
N HIS A 87 -16.57 -6.19 16.78
CA HIS A 87 -17.16 -4.90 17.14
C HIS A 87 -16.13 -3.88 17.67
N HIS A 88 -14.97 -4.35 18.13
CA HIS A 88 -13.92 -3.52 18.69
C HIS A 88 -12.61 -3.55 17.88
N CYS A 89 -12.60 -4.15 16.68
CA CYS A 89 -11.40 -4.15 15.85
C CYS A 89 -11.06 -2.75 15.35
N ILE A 90 -9.77 -2.47 15.24
CA ILE A 90 -9.31 -1.35 14.43
C ILE A 90 -9.28 -1.82 12.98
N ALA A 91 -9.93 -1.06 12.11
CA ALA A 91 -10.15 -1.39 10.71
C ALA A 91 -9.33 -0.48 9.80
N ILE A 92 -8.52 -1.08 8.92
CA ILE A 92 -7.70 -0.38 7.93
C ILE A 92 -8.08 -0.85 6.53
N ALA A 93 -8.53 0.05 5.66
CA ALA A 93 -8.77 -0.28 4.26
C ALA A 93 -7.49 -0.14 3.42
N LEU A 94 -7.19 -1.14 2.60
CA LEU A 94 -6.15 -1.10 1.58
C LEU A 94 -6.82 -1.10 0.21
N ILE A 95 -6.61 -0.01 -0.54
CA ILE A 95 -7.31 0.26 -1.79
C ILE A 95 -6.28 0.39 -2.92
N GLY A 96 -6.35 -0.52 -3.89
CA GLY A 96 -5.60 -0.43 -5.13
C GLY A 96 -6.47 0.17 -6.23
N VAL A 97 -6.04 1.28 -6.81
CA VAL A 97 -6.76 1.94 -7.88
C VAL A 97 -6.17 1.69 -9.26
N ASP A 98 -7.02 1.35 -10.22
CA ASP A 98 -6.67 1.31 -11.64
C ASP A 98 -6.87 2.71 -12.23
N SER A 99 -5.84 3.55 -12.10
CA SER A 99 -5.71 4.75 -12.92
C SER A 99 -4.79 4.43 -14.09
N ARG A 100 -5.32 4.35 -15.30
CA ARG A 100 -4.48 4.42 -16.49
C ARG A 100 -3.74 5.76 -16.48
N LEU A 101 -2.55 5.81 -17.08
CA LEU A 101 -1.81 7.08 -17.17
C LEU A 101 -2.72 8.14 -17.82
N HIS A 102 -2.83 9.31 -17.18
CA HIS A 102 -3.71 10.41 -17.59
C HIS A 102 -5.22 10.24 -17.32
N ASP A 103 -5.68 9.12 -16.74
CA ASP A 103 -7.08 8.90 -16.38
C ASP A 103 -7.42 9.54 -15.02
N PRO A 104 -8.37 10.50 -14.96
CA PRO A 104 -8.77 11.17 -13.72
C PRO A 104 -9.79 10.37 -12.89
N THR A 105 -10.33 9.26 -13.40
CA THR A 105 -11.40 8.46 -12.79
C THR A 105 -10.91 7.08 -12.36
N PRO A 106 -10.12 7.00 -11.27
CA PRO A 106 -9.52 5.74 -10.82
C PRO A 106 -10.58 4.77 -10.28
N HIS A 107 -10.72 3.60 -10.91
CA HIS A 107 -11.55 2.51 -10.38
C HIS A 107 -10.85 1.80 -9.20
N ALA A 108 -11.59 1.48 -8.14
CA ALA A 108 -11.05 0.75 -6.99
C ALA A 108 -11.08 -0.77 -7.26
N ASP A 109 -10.04 -1.27 -7.91
CA ASP A 109 -9.96 -2.64 -8.43
C ASP A 109 -9.47 -3.68 -7.44
N ALA A 110 -8.74 -3.25 -6.40
CA ALA A 110 -8.34 -4.09 -5.28
C ALA A 110 -8.84 -3.49 -3.98
N ASN A 111 -9.61 -4.25 -3.20
CA ASN A 111 -10.22 -3.79 -1.97
C ASN A 111 -9.99 -4.82 -0.86
N HIS A 112 -9.25 -4.43 0.17
CA HIS A 112 -9.00 -5.27 1.34
C HIS A 112 -9.27 -4.47 2.60
N VAL A 113 -9.85 -5.11 3.62
CA VAL A 113 -10.01 -4.53 4.96
C VAL A 113 -9.23 -5.38 5.95
N LEU A 114 -8.23 -4.78 6.59
CA LEU A 114 -7.54 -5.38 7.73
C LEU A 114 -8.33 -5.08 8.99
N LEU A 115 -8.79 -6.13 9.66
CA LEU A 115 -9.39 -6.06 11.00
C LEU A 115 -8.34 -6.48 12.01
N LEU A 116 -7.89 -5.55 12.83
CA LEU A 116 -6.88 -5.74 13.87
C LEU A 116 -7.60 -5.96 15.20
N ASP A 117 -7.59 -7.20 15.66
CA ASP A 117 -8.03 -7.56 17.02
C ASP A 117 -6.81 -7.45 17.95
N LEU A 118 -6.67 -6.27 18.55
CA LEU A 118 -5.55 -5.96 19.45
C LEU A 118 -5.68 -6.64 20.82
N GLN A 119 -6.82 -7.25 21.15
CA GLN A 119 -6.96 -8.03 22.38
C GLN A 119 -6.49 -9.46 22.16
N ALA A 120 -6.91 -10.07 21.05
CA ALA A 120 -6.51 -11.42 20.67
C ALA A 120 -5.12 -11.48 20.01
N GLY A 121 -4.54 -10.33 19.62
CA GLY A 121 -3.28 -10.29 18.89
C GLY A 121 -3.42 -10.94 17.50
N ARG A 122 -4.50 -10.65 16.77
CA ARG A 122 -4.81 -11.28 15.48
C ARG A 122 -5.18 -10.27 14.42
N ILE A 123 -4.92 -10.64 13.16
CA ILE A 123 -5.34 -9.85 12.00
C ILE A 123 -6.26 -10.70 11.12
N THR A 124 -7.35 -10.11 10.64
CA THR A 124 -8.17 -10.69 9.58
C THR A 124 -8.10 -9.82 8.34
N ILE A 125 -7.73 -10.39 7.20
CA ILE A 125 -7.77 -9.72 5.89
C ILE A 125 -9.07 -10.11 5.21
N VAL A 126 -9.97 -9.14 5.05
CA VAL A 126 -11.21 -9.31 4.29
C VAL A 126 -10.98 -8.81 2.87
N ALA A 127 -10.81 -9.74 1.93
CA ALA A 127 -10.62 -9.49 0.52
C ALA A 127 -11.99 -9.36 -0.17
N ILE A 128 -12.26 -8.22 -0.80
CA ILE A 128 -13.57 -7.92 -1.37
C ILE A 128 -13.43 -7.78 -2.90
N PRO A 129 -14.07 -8.66 -3.69
CA PRO A 129 -14.06 -8.57 -5.15
C PRO A 129 -14.51 -7.21 -5.67
N ARG A 130 -13.93 -6.78 -6.79
CA ARG A 130 -14.24 -5.47 -7.39
C ARG A 130 -15.67 -5.36 -7.91
N ASP A 131 -16.23 -6.50 -8.31
CA ASP A 131 -17.55 -6.62 -8.92
C ASP A 131 -18.64 -6.90 -7.85
N THR A 132 -18.31 -6.83 -6.55
CA THR A 132 -19.30 -6.90 -5.46
C THR A 132 -20.38 -5.82 -5.65
N PRO A 133 -21.68 -6.18 -5.61
CA PRO A 133 -22.76 -5.22 -5.76
C PRO A 133 -22.67 -4.08 -4.73
N ALA A 134 -22.74 -2.84 -5.21
CA ALA A 134 -22.70 -1.65 -4.36
C ALA A 134 -23.32 -0.45 -5.09
N ASP A 135 -23.98 0.44 -4.33
CA ASP A 135 -24.58 1.64 -4.89
C ASP A 135 -23.52 2.69 -5.27
N ALA A 136 -23.16 2.68 -6.55
CA ALA A 136 -22.25 3.66 -7.16
C ALA A 136 -23.00 4.87 -7.74
N GLY A 137 -24.32 4.98 -7.54
CA GLY A 137 -25.15 6.08 -8.03
C GLY A 137 -25.60 5.94 -9.49
N PHE A 138 -25.46 4.76 -10.10
CA PHE A 138 -26.01 4.51 -11.43
C PHE A 138 -27.45 4.00 -11.33
N PRO A 139 -28.24 4.08 -12.42
CA PRO A 139 -29.56 3.44 -12.47
C PRO A 139 -29.46 1.94 -12.17
N ASP A 140 -30.45 1.37 -11.47
CA ASP A 140 -30.48 -0.05 -11.09
C ASP A 140 -30.55 -0.99 -12.29
N THR A 141 -30.99 -0.49 -13.44
CA THR A 141 -30.95 -1.21 -14.73
C THR A 141 -29.53 -1.34 -15.30
N SER A 142 -28.54 -0.67 -14.72
CA SER A 142 -27.15 -0.72 -15.17
C SER A 142 -26.33 -1.78 -14.44
N GLN A 143 -25.36 -2.39 -15.14
CA GLN A 143 -24.38 -3.29 -14.53
C GLN A 143 -23.22 -2.54 -13.83
N TYR A 144 -23.36 -1.23 -13.62
CA TYR A 144 -22.30 -0.36 -13.10
C TYR A 144 -22.38 -0.12 -11.59
N ASN A 145 -23.44 -0.56 -10.92
CA ASN A 145 -23.57 -0.55 -9.46
C ASN A 145 -22.73 -1.66 -8.81
N LYS A 146 -21.42 -1.43 -8.81
CA LYS A 146 -20.40 -2.31 -8.23
C LYS A 146 -19.34 -1.54 -7.47
N LEU A 147 -18.69 -2.21 -6.52
CA LEU A 147 -17.74 -1.61 -5.59
C LEU A 147 -16.62 -0.82 -6.27
N ALA A 148 -16.05 -1.32 -7.37
CA ALA A 148 -15.00 -0.61 -8.12
C ALA A 148 -15.41 0.77 -8.63
N ASN A 149 -16.71 1.02 -8.81
CA ASN A 149 -17.24 2.28 -9.32
C ASN A 149 -17.65 3.25 -8.22
N VAL A 150 -17.80 2.81 -6.97
CA VAL A 150 -18.18 3.70 -5.86
C VAL A 150 -17.10 4.78 -5.66
N ARG A 151 -15.82 4.39 -5.64
CA ARG A 151 -14.70 5.31 -5.45
C ARG A 151 -14.61 6.45 -6.48
N PRO A 152 -14.67 6.20 -7.81
CA PRO A 152 -14.63 7.27 -8.80
C PRO A 152 -15.92 8.09 -8.87
N GLN A 153 -17.09 7.50 -8.59
CA GLN A 153 -18.38 8.21 -8.74
C GLN A 153 -18.82 8.98 -7.49
N ARG A 154 -18.61 8.41 -6.31
CA ARG A 154 -19.10 8.96 -5.03
C ARG A 154 -17.97 9.40 -4.09
N GLY A 155 -16.72 9.20 -4.51
CA GLY A 155 -15.54 9.61 -3.76
C GLY A 155 -15.13 8.63 -2.66
N LEU A 156 -13.98 8.91 -2.04
CA LEU A 156 -13.35 8.04 -1.04
C LEU A 156 -14.25 7.79 0.18
N ARG A 157 -14.91 8.83 0.71
CA ARG A 157 -15.72 8.70 1.92
C ARG A 157 -16.87 7.71 1.75
N ALA A 158 -17.58 7.79 0.61
CA ALA A 158 -18.66 6.86 0.28
C ALA A 158 -18.12 5.43 0.07
N HIS A 159 -16.95 5.30 -0.56
CA HIS A 159 -16.27 4.03 -0.73
C HIS A 159 -15.94 3.35 0.60
N LEU A 160 -15.31 4.09 1.54
CA LEU A 160 -14.98 3.59 2.87
C LEU A 160 -16.23 3.20 3.68
N ALA A 161 -17.31 3.98 3.59
CA ALA A 161 -18.59 3.65 4.23
C ALA A 161 -19.20 2.36 3.65
N THR A 162 -19.10 2.19 2.32
CA THR A 162 -19.55 0.96 1.64
C THR A 162 -18.75 -0.25 2.11
N LEU A 163 -17.42 -0.13 2.22
CA LEU A 163 -16.56 -1.20 2.76
C LEU A 163 -16.93 -1.54 4.20
N ALA A 164 -17.15 -0.55 5.06
CA ALA A 164 -17.56 -0.76 6.45
C ALA A 164 -18.88 -1.54 6.53
N ALA A 165 -19.87 -1.15 5.74
CA ALA A 165 -21.17 -1.82 5.66
C ALA A 165 -21.05 -3.28 5.18
N LEU A 166 -20.26 -3.53 4.12
CA LEU A 166 -20.04 -4.89 3.61
C LEU A 166 -19.37 -5.78 4.66
N VAL A 167 -18.42 -5.25 5.42
CA VAL A 167 -17.70 -5.99 6.46
C VAL A 167 -18.51 -6.14 7.76
N GLY A 168 -19.56 -5.33 7.95
CA GLY A 168 -20.40 -5.34 9.15
C GLY A 168 -19.76 -4.64 10.34
N ILE A 169 -18.98 -3.59 10.10
CA ILE A 169 -18.30 -2.76 11.11
C ILE A 169 -18.82 -1.32 11.03
N PRO A 170 -18.77 -0.54 12.14
CA PRO A 170 -19.32 0.82 12.16
C PRO A 170 -18.56 1.78 11.24
N GLU A 171 -17.23 1.65 11.16
CA GLU A 171 -16.42 2.51 10.31
C GLU A 171 -15.08 1.87 9.92
N ILE A 172 -14.49 2.40 8.84
CA ILE A 172 -13.08 2.23 8.53
C ILE A 172 -12.30 3.36 9.22
N HIS A 173 -11.41 3.01 10.14
CA HIS A 173 -10.69 3.97 10.96
C HIS A 173 -9.53 4.62 10.18
N TYR A 174 -8.82 3.79 9.41
CA TYR A 174 -7.69 4.22 8.59
C TYR A 174 -7.75 3.65 7.18
N TYR A 175 -7.07 4.27 6.23
CA TYR A 175 -7.00 3.75 4.86
C TYR A 175 -5.64 4.02 4.24
N ALA A 176 -5.24 3.19 3.27
CA ALA A 176 -4.15 3.46 2.35
C ALA A 176 -4.64 3.19 0.92
N GLU A 177 -4.58 4.21 0.08
CA GLU A 177 -4.93 4.16 -1.33
C GLU A 177 -3.67 4.33 -2.19
N LEU A 178 -3.50 3.44 -3.17
CA LEU A 178 -2.32 3.44 -4.05
C LEU A 178 -2.68 3.07 -5.48
N GLY A 179 -2.07 3.77 -6.43
CA GLY A 179 -2.18 3.47 -7.86
C GLY A 179 -1.08 2.51 -8.34
N PHE A 180 -1.08 2.24 -9.64
CA PHE A 180 -0.18 1.29 -10.26
C PHE A 180 1.31 1.65 -10.10
N SER A 181 1.68 2.94 -10.29
CA SER A 181 3.06 3.39 -10.10
C SER A 181 3.52 3.31 -8.64
N GLN A 182 2.64 3.64 -7.69
CA GLN A 182 2.92 3.53 -6.27
C GLN A 182 3.16 2.07 -5.87
N ALA A 183 2.36 1.13 -6.42
CA ALA A 183 2.56 -0.30 -6.19
C ALA A 183 3.95 -0.76 -6.67
N PHE A 184 4.39 -0.28 -7.84
CA PHE A 184 5.74 -0.51 -8.36
C PHE A 184 6.83 -0.01 -7.42
N ALA A 185 6.68 1.20 -6.88
CA ALA A 185 7.63 1.77 -5.92
C ALA A 185 7.67 0.97 -4.62
N ILE A 186 6.51 0.59 -4.08
CA ILE A 186 6.41 -0.25 -2.86
C ILE A 186 7.08 -1.59 -3.08
N LEU A 187 6.86 -2.27 -4.20
CA LEU A 187 7.50 -3.55 -4.48
C LEU A 187 9.03 -3.44 -4.56
N ARG A 188 9.56 -2.35 -5.14
CA ARG A 188 11.00 -2.08 -5.11
C ARG A 188 11.51 -1.83 -3.69
N LEU A 189 10.75 -1.06 -2.90
CA LEU A 189 11.07 -0.80 -1.50
C LEU A 189 11.09 -2.09 -0.67
N LEU A 190 10.21 -3.04 -0.99
CA LEU A 190 10.17 -4.38 -0.40
C LEU A 190 11.20 -5.36 -1.02
N ARG A 191 12.13 -4.86 -1.84
CA ARG A 191 13.24 -5.61 -2.46
C ARG A 191 12.80 -6.76 -3.38
N PHE A 192 11.74 -6.56 -4.15
CA PHE A 192 11.39 -7.46 -5.24
C PHE A 192 12.23 -7.16 -6.49
N ASP A 193 12.95 -8.15 -6.99
CA ASP A 193 13.80 -8.02 -8.19
C ASP A 193 13.01 -7.67 -9.45
N ASN A 194 11.79 -8.23 -9.56
CA ASN A 194 10.92 -7.99 -10.72
C ASN A 194 9.50 -7.56 -10.30
N PRO A 195 9.31 -6.27 -9.94
CA PRO A 195 8.01 -5.72 -9.58
C PRO A 195 6.95 -5.89 -10.66
N SER A 196 7.35 -5.81 -11.94
CA SER A 196 6.47 -6.00 -13.10
C SER A 196 5.83 -7.39 -13.11
N ASN A 197 6.62 -8.43 -12.82
CA ASN A 197 6.15 -9.81 -12.76
C ASN A 197 5.19 -10.02 -11.58
N VAL A 198 5.56 -9.55 -10.39
CA VAL A 198 4.69 -9.64 -9.21
C VAL A 198 3.35 -8.95 -9.47
N LEU A 199 3.34 -7.72 -9.99
CA LEU A 199 2.09 -7.02 -10.32
C LEU A 199 1.28 -7.72 -11.41
N ARG A 200 1.93 -8.33 -12.40
CA ARG A 200 1.25 -9.12 -13.43
C ARG A 200 0.51 -10.31 -12.81
N LEU A 201 1.13 -10.99 -11.84
CA LEU A 201 0.48 -12.07 -11.08
C LEU A 201 -0.69 -11.55 -10.24
N LEU A 202 -0.47 -10.50 -9.45
CA LEU A 202 -1.52 -9.92 -8.58
C LEU A 202 -2.73 -9.39 -9.37
N ARG A 203 -2.55 -9.06 -10.66
CA ARG A 203 -3.63 -8.59 -11.55
C ARG A 203 -4.30 -9.70 -12.34
N ALA A 204 -3.71 -10.89 -12.40
CA ALA A 204 -4.24 -11.99 -13.20
C ALA A 204 -5.59 -12.47 -12.67
N ARG A 205 -6.63 -12.40 -13.50
CA ARG A 205 -7.98 -12.95 -13.21
C ARG A 205 -8.13 -14.39 -13.71
N THR A 206 -7.30 -14.79 -14.65
CA THR A 206 -7.33 -16.09 -15.34
C THR A 206 -5.91 -16.57 -15.62
N GLY A 207 -5.73 -17.88 -15.82
CA GLY A 207 -4.47 -18.45 -16.32
C GLY A 207 -3.50 -18.98 -15.27
N ILE A 208 -3.72 -18.68 -13.99
CA ILE A 208 -3.01 -19.32 -12.87
C ILE A 208 -3.95 -20.33 -12.20
N TRP A 209 -5.05 -19.83 -11.64
CA TRP A 209 -6.13 -20.62 -11.05
C TRP A 209 -7.37 -19.72 -10.89
N GLY A 210 -8.57 -20.29 -10.97
CA GLY A 210 -9.83 -19.60 -10.64
C GLY A 210 -10.17 -18.36 -11.46
N ASP A 211 -10.93 -17.46 -10.81
CA ASP A 211 -11.54 -16.24 -11.35
C ASP A 211 -11.18 -14.99 -10.50
N ASP A 212 -12.05 -13.97 -10.44
CA ASP A 212 -11.84 -12.77 -9.63
C ASP A 212 -11.70 -13.04 -8.13
N TYR A 213 -12.41 -14.05 -7.60
CA TYR A 213 -12.33 -14.42 -6.19
C TYR A 213 -10.94 -14.96 -5.85
N HIS A 214 -10.36 -15.74 -6.76
CA HIS A 214 -8.98 -16.18 -6.60
C HIS A 214 -7.99 -15.02 -6.70
N ARG A 215 -8.18 -14.08 -7.63
CA ARG A 215 -7.32 -12.91 -7.74
C ARG A 215 -7.26 -12.14 -6.42
N VAL A 216 -8.41 -11.83 -5.81
CA VAL A 216 -8.42 -11.10 -4.52
C VAL A 216 -7.88 -11.94 -3.37
N TYR A 217 -8.04 -13.27 -3.41
CA TYR A 217 -7.37 -14.17 -2.47
C TYR A 217 -5.84 -14.10 -2.58
N VAL A 218 -5.29 -14.17 -3.80
CA VAL A 218 -3.83 -14.08 -4.04
C VAL A 218 -3.30 -12.72 -3.58
N GLN A 219 -4.04 -11.64 -3.80
CA GLN A 219 -3.70 -10.30 -3.28
C GLN A 219 -3.68 -10.27 -1.74
N ALA A 220 -4.70 -10.83 -1.08
CA ALA A 220 -4.74 -10.93 0.38
C ALA A 220 -3.60 -11.80 0.93
N HIS A 221 -3.27 -12.89 0.22
CA HIS A 221 -2.17 -13.76 0.57
C HIS A 221 -0.82 -13.07 0.46
N PHE A 222 -0.61 -12.30 -0.60
CA PHE A 222 0.55 -11.43 -0.74
C PHE A 222 0.68 -10.47 0.45
N ILE A 223 -0.42 -9.81 0.84
CA ILE A 223 -0.44 -8.91 2.00
C ILE A 223 -0.07 -9.66 3.28
N ARG A 224 -0.65 -10.85 3.51
CA ARG A 224 -0.31 -11.72 4.67
C ARG A 224 1.18 -12.04 4.71
N GLN A 225 1.77 -12.45 3.59
CA GLN A 225 3.20 -12.76 3.51
C GLN A 225 4.07 -11.55 3.82
N GLN A 226 3.74 -10.38 3.27
CA GLN A 226 4.51 -9.17 3.55
C GLN A 226 4.38 -8.73 5.01
N LEU A 227 3.18 -8.82 5.60
CA LEU A 227 2.99 -8.51 7.01
C LEU A 227 3.83 -9.44 7.89
N LEU A 228 3.77 -10.77 7.68
CA LEU A 228 4.54 -11.72 8.47
C LEU A 228 6.06 -11.55 8.29
N ARG A 229 6.51 -11.36 7.05
CA ARG A 229 7.94 -11.19 6.73
C ARG A 229 8.55 -9.96 7.40
N TRP A 230 7.84 -8.84 7.36
CA TRP A 230 8.36 -7.55 7.81
C TRP A 230 7.95 -7.16 9.22
N PHE A 231 7.06 -7.93 9.88
CA PHE A 231 6.52 -7.56 11.19
C PHE A 231 7.63 -7.30 12.19
N HIS A 232 8.61 -8.20 12.33
CA HIS A 232 9.69 -8.05 13.33
C HIS A 232 10.64 -6.87 13.06
N ALA A 233 10.66 -6.34 11.84
CA ALA A 233 11.56 -5.26 11.48
C ALA A 233 10.97 -3.87 11.77
N TYR A 234 9.69 -3.74 12.10
CA TYR A 234 8.96 -2.45 12.14
C TYR A 234 9.57 -1.38 13.05
N ASN A 235 10.21 -1.78 14.15
CA ASN A 235 10.82 -0.89 15.14
C ASN A 235 12.33 -0.67 14.93
N THR A 236 12.92 -1.30 13.91
CA THR A 236 14.32 -1.08 13.54
C THR A 236 14.47 0.23 12.78
N PRO A 237 15.65 0.87 12.75
CA PRO A 237 15.87 2.08 11.94
C PRO A 237 15.49 1.89 10.46
N TRP A 238 15.81 0.73 9.91
CA TRP A 238 15.43 0.35 8.55
C TRP A 238 13.91 0.17 8.40
N GLY A 239 13.24 -0.54 9.32
CA GLY A 239 11.79 -0.70 9.27
C GLY A 239 11.03 0.63 9.41
N LEU A 240 11.53 1.55 10.24
CA LEU A 240 10.99 2.90 10.34
C LEU A 240 11.19 3.70 9.04
N ALA A 241 12.34 3.55 8.39
CA ALA A 241 12.59 4.13 7.07
C ALA A 241 11.62 3.54 6.01
N LEU A 242 11.42 2.22 6.00
CA LEU A 242 10.45 1.53 5.16
C LEU A 242 9.02 2.04 5.40
N LEU A 243 8.59 2.15 6.66
CA LEU A 243 7.26 2.65 7.00
C LEU A 243 7.05 4.09 6.51
N ARG A 244 8.04 4.97 6.73
CA ARG A 244 7.97 6.36 6.27
C ARG A 244 8.00 6.47 4.74
N GLY A 245 8.86 5.70 4.08
CA GLY A 245 8.94 5.63 2.62
C GLY A 245 7.65 5.09 2.00
N GLY A 246 7.07 4.03 2.57
CA GLY A 246 5.79 3.48 2.14
C GLY A 246 4.64 4.45 2.34
N LEU A 247 4.56 5.12 3.50
CA LEU A 247 3.53 6.14 3.77
C LEU A 247 3.65 7.36 2.85
N SER A 248 4.87 7.73 2.43
CA SER A 248 5.06 8.85 1.51
C SER A 248 4.59 8.53 0.08
N LEU A 249 4.46 7.24 -0.27
CA LEU A 249 4.01 6.77 -1.57
C LEU A 249 2.49 6.70 -1.69
N VAL A 250 1.77 6.48 -0.60
CA VAL A 250 0.33 6.19 -0.61
C VAL A 250 -0.49 7.39 -0.15
N GLN A 251 -1.73 7.48 -0.62
CA GLN A 251 -2.70 8.41 -0.06
C GLN A 251 -3.32 7.78 1.19
N THR A 252 -3.13 8.40 2.35
CA THR A 252 -3.50 7.78 3.63
C THR A 252 -3.75 8.79 4.73
N ASN A 253 -4.49 8.38 5.76
CA ASN A 253 -4.56 9.05 7.06
C ASN A 253 -3.75 8.31 8.15
N LEU A 254 -2.95 7.31 7.78
CA LEU A 254 -2.01 6.63 8.66
C LEU A 254 -0.74 7.48 8.84
N THR A 255 -0.16 7.38 10.02
CA THR A 255 1.17 7.92 10.32
C THR A 255 2.10 6.79 10.74
N ALA A 256 3.41 7.03 10.68
CA ALA A 256 4.38 6.08 11.18
C ALA A 256 4.13 5.77 12.67
N GLY A 257 3.75 6.77 13.47
CA GLY A 257 3.43 6.61 14.89
C GLY A 257 2.19 5.76 15.14
N VAL A 258 1.13 5.91 14.33
CA VAL A 258 -0.05 5.03 14.40
C VAL A 258 0.35 3.58 14.08
N LEU A 259 1.09 3.36 12.99
CA LEU A 259 1.49 2.01 12.58
C LEU A 259 2.40 1.32 13.61
N THR A 260 3.39 2.03 14.16
CA THR A 260 4.27 1.47 15.19
C THR A 260 3.49 1.12 16.44
N ARG A 261 2.57 1.98 16.90
CA ARG A 261 1.76 1.71 18.10
C ARG A 261 0.79 0.54 17.90
N LEU A 262 0.21 0.38 16.71
CA LEU A 262 -0.61 -0.78 16.37
C LEU A 262 0.23 -2.06 16.40
N ALA A 263 1.44 -2.02 15.82
CA ALA A 263 2.37 -3.14 15.84
C ALA A 263 2.84 -3.47 17.27
N ASP A 264 3.17 -2.47 18.10
CA ASP A 264 3.51 -2.65 19.52
C ASP A 264 2.37 -3.33 20.28
N SER A 265 1.12 -2.90 20.04
CA SER A 265 -0.06 -3.46 20.69
C SER A 265 -0.29 -4.92 20.30
N LEU A 266 -0.09 -5.25 19.02
CA LEU A 266 -0.14 -6.63 18.53
C LEU A 266 1.00 -7.47 19.10
N HIS A 267 2.22 -6.95 19.11
CA HIS A 267 3.40 -7.63 19.62
C HIS A 267 3.28 -7.95 21.12
N ALA A 268 2.73 -7.01 21.91
CA ALA A 268 2.45 -7.21 23.34
C ALA A 268 1.43 -8.34 23.61
N ARG A 269 0.64 -8.76 22.60
CA ARG A 269 -0.27 -9.91 22.65
C ARG A 269 0.31 -11.18 22.02
N GLY A 270 1.60 -11.19 21.70
CA GLY A 270 2.29 -12.35 21.14
C GLY A 270 2.14 -12.50 19.61
N PHE A 271 1.75 -11.44 18.90
CA PHE A 271 1.72 -11.47 17.44
C PHE A 271 3.13 -11.29 16.81
N PRO A 272 3.45 -12.00 15.71
CA PRO A 272 2.74 -13.18 15.21
C PRO A 272 3.10 -14.41 16.06
N ALA A 273 2.09 -15.16 16.53
CA ALA A 273 2.33 -16.42 17.24
C ALA A 273 2.78 -17.53 16.27
N ASP A 274 2.15 -17.56 15.09
CA ASP A 274 2.45 -18.46 13.98
C ASP A 274 1.88 -17.88 12.67
N SER A 275 1.94 -18.64 11.57
CA SER A 275 1.40 -18.21 10.28
C SER A 275 -0.14 -18.04 10.28
N SER A 276 -0.86 -18.66 11.20
CA SER A 276 -2.32 -18.57 11.35
C SER A 276 -2.78 -17.31 12.10
N ALA A 277 -1.84 -16.56 12.69
CA ALA A 277 -2.11 -15.28 13.35
C ALA A 277 -2.77 -14.24 12.41
N ILE A 278 -2.63 -14.43 11.09
CA ILE A 278 -3.36 -13.70 10.06
C ILE A 278 -4.29 -14.66 9.32
N SER A 279 -5.59 -14.38 9.35
CA SER A 279 -6.60 -15.12 8.59
C SER A 279 -7.08 -14.35 7.36
N ILE A 280 -7.46 -15.09 6.30
CA ILE A 280 -8.00 -14.50 5.06
C ILE A 280 -9.47 -14.90 4.90
N VAL A 281 -10.28 -13.89 4.59
CA VAL A 281 -11.70 -14.02 4.26
C VAL A 281 -11.88 -13.48 2.84
N VAL A 282 -12.58 -14.21 1.99
CA VAL A 282 -12.97 -13.74 0.67
C VAL A 282 -14.46 -13.46 0.69
N TYR A 283 -14.82 -12.17 0.62
CA TYR A 283 -16.20 -11.74 0.79
C TYR A 283 -17.12 -12.34 -0.28
N GLY A 284 -18.23 -12.94 0.16
CA GLY A 284 -19.28 -13.44 -0.72
C GLY A 284 -19.04 -14.83 -1.30
N ALA A 285 -17.83 -15.40 -1.18
CA ALA A 285 -17.55 -16.75 -1.66
C ALA A 285 -16.53 -17.47 -0.76
N PRO A 286 -16.92 -18.53 -0.01
CA PRO A 286 -15.95 -19.38 0.64
C PRO A 286 -15.16 -20.15 -0.42
N LEU A 287 -13.84 -20.10 -0.34
CA LEU A 287 -12.98 -20.84 -1.24
C LEU A 287 -12.46 -22.10 -0.56
N ARG A 288 -12.59 -23.25 -1.21
CA ARG A 288 -12.11 -24.55 -0.71
C ARG A 288 -10.93 -25.01 -1.54
N ARG A 289 -9.86 -25.48 -0.89
CA ARG A 289 -8.65 -26.00 -1.55
C ARG A 289 -8.12 -25.01 -2.60
N VAL A 290 -7.79 -23.81 -2.14
CA VAL A 290 -7.15 -22.79 -2.99
C VAL A 290 -5.64 -23.00 -2.95
N PRO A 291 -4.95 -22.97 -4.09
CA PRO A 291 -3.49 -23.06 -4.11
C PRO A 291 -2.88 -21.84 -3.43
N VAL A 292 -1.84 -22.09 -2.64
CA VAL A 292 -1.06 -21.09 -1.95
C VAL A 292 0.34 -21.07 -2.54
N TYR A 293 0.74 -19.90 -3.02
CA TYR A 293 2.04 -19.67 -3.64
C TYR A 293 2.91 -18.81 -2.73
N ASP A 294 4.21 -19.14 -2.65
CA ASP A 294 5.19 -18.22 -2.08
C ASP A 294 5.52 -17.10 -3.06
N LEU A 295 4.84 -15.97 -2.92
CA LEU A 295 5.09 -14.82 -3.79
C LEU A 295 6.33 -14.03 -3.38
N SER A 296 6.99 -14.39 -2.27
CA SER A 296 8.28 -13.81 -1.88
C SER A 296 9.48 -14.48 -2.55
N ASP A 297 9.29 -15.69 -3.07
CA ASP A 297 10.28 -16.44 -3.82
C ASP A 297 10.25 -16.06 -5.31
N SER A 298 11.39 -15.59 -5.81
CA SER A 298 11.54 -15.14 -7.20
C SER A 298 11.37 -16.29 -8.20
N THR A 299 11.72 -17.52 -7.82
CA THR A 299 11.59 -18.69 -8.69
C THR A 299 10.11 -19.07 -8.87
N THR A 300 9.35 -19.15 -7.78
CA THR A 300 7.89 -19.31 -7.81
C THR A 300 7.21 -18.25 -8.66
N VAL A 301 7.58 -16.97 -8.48
CA VAL A 301 7.03 -15.86 -9.28
C VAL A 301 7.34 -16.04 -10.76
N ALA A 302 8.58 -16.39 -11.13
CA ALA A 302 8.98 -16.61 -12.52
C ALA A 302 8.17 -17.74 -13.17
N THR A 303 8.04 -18.89 -12.50
CA THR A 303 7.26 -20.03 -13.00
C THR A 303 5.78 -19.70 -13.19
N LEU A 304 5.17 -18.96 -12.26
CA LEU A 304 3.76 -18.55 -12.40
C LEU A 304 3.56 -17.56 -13.55
N VAL A 305 4.52 -16.65 -13.77
CA VAL A 305 4.47 -15.72 -14.90
C VAL A 305 4.61 -16.46 -16.22
N GLU A 306 5.50 -17.44 -16.32
CA GLU A 306 5.66 -18.26 -17.51
C GLU A 306 4.38 -19.05 -17.83
N ARG A 307 3.73 -19.65 -16.81
CA ARG A 307 2.42 -20.30 -16.96
C ARG A 307 1.36 -19.33 -17.47
N LEU A 308 1.32 -18.12 -16.91
CA LEU A 308 0.39 -17.08 -17.31
C LEU A 308 0.62 -16.63 -18.76
N GLN A 309 1.88 -16.42 -19.16
CA GLN A 309 2.25 -16.07 -20.52
C GLN A 309 1.87 -17.17 -21.51
N SER A 310 2.20 -18.42 -21.20
CA SER A 310 1.81 -19.59 -21.98
C SER A 310 0.28 -19.67 -22.16
N HIS A 311 -0.48 -19.40 -21.10
CA HIS A 311 -1.94 -19.39 -21.16
C HIS A 311 -2.48 -18.31 -22.10
N TYR A 312 -1.96 -17.08 -22.01
CA TYR A 312 -2.41 -15.98 -22.86
C TYR A 312 -2.00 -16.17 -24.32
N GLN A 313 -0.79 -16.65 -24.59
CA GLN A 313 -0.32 -16.93 -25.95
C GLN A 313 -1.22 -17.94 -26.67
N ARG A 314 -1.69 -18.98 -25.96
CA ARG A 314 -2.61 -19.98 -26.51
C ARG A 314 -4.00 -19.43 -26.84
N ARG A 315 -4.46 -18.40 -26.12
CA ARG A 315 -5.81 -17.82 -26.29
C ARG A 315 -5.83 -16.56 -27.17
N HIS A 316 -4.71 -15.84 -27.26
CA HIS A 316 -4.58 -14.58 -27.98
C HIS A 316 -3.20 -14.54 -28.67
N PRO A 317 -3.05 -15.13 -29.86
CA PRO A 317 -1.81 -15.10 -30.64
C PRO A 317 -1.65 -13.71 -31.29
N ALA A 318 -1.32 -12.69 -30.49
CA ALA A 318 -1.00 -11.34 -30.93
C ALA A 318 0.22 -10.81 -30.15
N PRO A 319 1.02 -9.89 -30.72
CA PRO A 319 2.44 -9.82 -30.46
C PRO A 319 2.77 -9.25 -29.07
N ASN A 320 3.70 -9.95 -28.40
CA ASN A 320 4.53 -9.52 -27.28
C ASN A 320 3.96 -8.45 -26.34
N SER A 321 3.40 -8.92 -25.23
CA SER A 321 3.13 -8.15 -24.00
C SER A 321 4.39 -7.68 -23.24
N GLY A 322 5.53 -7.56 -23.93
CA GLY A 322 6.69 -6.76 -23.52
C GLY A 322 6.75 -5.63 -24.54
N ARG A 323 6.41 -4.39 -24.19
CA ARG A 323 7.26 -3.51 -23.39
C ARG A 323 6.39 -2.47 -22.65
N ASN A 324 5.90 -2.80 -21.45
CA ASN A 324 5.17 -1.81 -20.63
C ASN A 324 6.00 -0.55 -20.42
N SER A 325 7.30 -0.71 -20.15
CA SER A 325 8.27 0.37 -19.97
C SER A 325 8.40 1.25 -21.22
N GLU A 326 8.32 0.71 -22.44
CA GLU A 326 8.34 1.53 -23.67
C GLU A 326 7.04 2.29 -23.87
N ARG A 327 5.89 1.67 -23.58
CA ARG A 327 4.61 2.37 -23.64
C ARG A 327 4.58 3.53 -22.65
N VAL A 328 5.06 3.30 -21.42
CA VAL A 328 5.21 4.34 -20.40
C VAL A 328 6.15 5.43 -20.89
N ARG A 329 7.33 5.06 -21.41
CA ARG A 329 8.31 6.01 -21.97
C ARG A 329 7.71 6.87 -23.08
N ALA A 330 6.95 6.27 -24.00
CA ALA A 330 6.27 7.00 -25.07
C ALA A 330 5.29 8.04 -24.49
N ILE A 331 4.46 7.66 -23.52
CA ILE A 331 3.51 8.57 -22.86
C ILE A 331 4.24 9.72 -22.17
N LEU A 332 5.31 9.45 -21.43
CA LEU A 332 6.10 10.47 -20.73
C LEU A 332 6.79 11.43 -21.71
N ASN A 333 7.36 10.91 -22.79
CA ASN A 333 7.98 11.72 -23.85
C ASN A 333 6.97 12.61 -24.55
N THR A 334 5.80 12.08 -24.92
CA THR A 334 4.72 12.87 -25.53
C THR A 334 4.26 13.98 -24.58
N ALA A 335 4.08 13.68 -23.29
CA ALA A 335 3.69 14.68 -22.30
C ALA A 335 4.75 15.79 -22.13
N LEU A 336 6.03 15.44 -22.09
CA LEU A 336 7.13 16.41 -22.04
C LEU A 336 7.20 17.27 -23.30
N ALA A 337 7.06 16.67 -24.48
CA ALA A 337 7.10 17.40 -25.74
C ALA A 337 5.97 18.45 -25.80
N HIS A 338 4.74 18.07 -25.44
CA HIS A 338 3.62 19.01 -25.38
C HIS A 338 3.83 20.09 -24.32
N ALA A 339 4.36 19.73 -23.14
CA ALA A 339 4.65 20.68 -22.08
C ALA A 339 5.73 21.71 -22.50
N ARG A 340 6.81 21.28 -23.13
CA ARG A 340 7.87 22.18 -23.62
C ARG A 340 7.34 23.13 -24.70
N GLN A 341 6.58 22.61 -25.67
CA GLN A 341 5.94 23.43 -26.69
C GLN A 341 4.95 24.45 -26.10
N ALA A 342 4.20 24.07 -25.05
CA ALA A 342 3.32 24.99 -24.34
C ALA A 342 4.10 26.09 -23.59
N ALA A 343 5.22 25.72 -22.94
CA ALA A 343 6.08 26.67 -22.24
C ALA A 343 6.70 27.70 -23.19
N GLU A 344 7.20 27.29 -24.35
CA GLU A 344 7.72 28.19 -25.41
C GLU A 344 6.68 29.23 -25.88
N ARG A 345 5.40 28.86 -25.83
CA ARG A 345 4.26 29.73 -26.18
C ARG A 345 3.69 30.50 -24.99
N ASN A 346 4.35 30.48 -23.84
CA ASN A 346 3.89 31.07 -22.57
C ASN A 346 2.52 30.55 -22.09
N ARG A 347 2.15 29.31 -22.44
CA ARG A 347 0.89 28.66 -22.04
C ARG A 347 1.09 27.79 -20.80
N PHE A 348 1.49 28.41 -19.69
CA PHE A 348 1.89 27.70 -18.46
C PHE A 348 0.77 26.86 -17.81
N GLN A 349 -0.50 27.24 -17.99
CA GLN A 349 -1.65 26.42 -17.57
C GLN A 349 -1.70 25.08 -18.32
N GLU A 350 -1.33 25.05 -19.61
CA GLU A 350 -1.29 23.82 -20.39
C GLU A 350 -0.15 22.90 -19.94
N VAL A 351 1.00 23.46 -19.56
CA VAL A 351 2.11 22.71 -18.94
C VAL A 351 1.63 21.95 -17.71
N ILE A 352 0.93 22.66 -16.80
CA ILE A 352 0.36 22.07 -15.59
C ILE A 352 -0.63 20.96 -15.95
N ARG A 353 -1.52 21.19 -16.92
CA ARG A 353 -2.52 20.20 -17.36
C ARG A 353 -1.86 18.92 -17.90
N HIS A 354 -0.75 19.03 -18.63
CA HIS A 354 -0.06 17.88 -19.20
C HIS A 354 0.75 17.11 -18.15
N LEU A 355 1.49 17.81 -17.27
CA LEU A 355 2.46 17.16 -16.38
C LEU A 355 1.93 16.84 -14.99
N LEU A 356 1.03 17.66 -14.42
CA LEU A 356 0.57 17.48 -13.04
C LEU A 356 -0.12 16.14 -12.79
N PRO A 357 -0.98 15.61 -13.67
CA PRO A 357 -1.57 14.29 -13.47
C PRO A 357 -0.51 13.18 -13.38
N LEU A 358 0.49 13.21 -14.25
CA LEU A 358 1.55 12.22 -14.30
C LEU A 358 2.54 12.35 -13.13
N LEU A 359 2.79 13.58 -12.66
CA LEU A 359 3.55 13.84 -11.43
C LEU A 359 2.83 13.26 -10.21
N ARG A 360 1.52 13.50 -10.07
CA ARG A 360 0.71 12.95 -8.97
C ARG A 360 0.67 11.41 -9.01
N GLN A 361 0.59 10.85 -10.21
CA GLN A 361 0.68 9.41 -10.44
C GLN A 361 2.11 8.85 -10.28
N ARG A 362 3.13 9.70 -10.10
CA ARG A 362 4.56 9.35 -10.09
C ARG A 362 4.92 8.36 -11.20
N ALA A 363 4.47 8.66 -12.42
CA ALA A 363 4.42 7.72 -13.54
C ALA A 363 5.77 7.07 -13.89
N TRP A 364 6.88 7.75 -13.61
CA TRP A 364 8.23 7.23 -13.82
C TRP A 364 8.53 5.96 -13.02
N TRP A 365 7.88 5.70 -11.88
CA TRP A 365 8.10 4.47 -11.11
C TRP A 365 7.75 3.20 -11.89
N GLN A 366 7.04 3.31 -13.02
CA GLN A 366 6.80 2.16 -13.90
C GLN A 366 7.98 1.86 -14.84
N LEU A 367 9.04 2.67 -14.85
CA LEU A 367 10.27 2.45 -15.60
C LEU A 367 11.29 1.65 -14.78
N ASP A 368 11.99 0.75 -15.45
CA ASP A 368 12.96 -0.14 -14.81
C ASP A 368 14.30 0.57 -14.52
N ASN A 369 14.76 1.42 -15.44
CA ASN A 369 16.04 2.12 -15.34
C ASN A 369 15.95 3.31 -14.33
N PRO A 370 16.81 3.36 -13.29
CA PRO A 370 16.84 4.45 -12.31
C PRO A 370 17.20 5.82 -12.92
N ASP A 371 18.10 5.87 -13.89
CA ASP A 371 18.51 7.11 -14.55
C ASP A 371 17.35 7.68 -15.37
N GLU A 372 16.57 6.83 -16.05
CA GLU A 372 15.35 7.26 -16.73
C GLU A 372 14.32 7.81 -15.73
N ARG A 373 14.17 7.17 -14.56
CA ARG A 373 13.28 7.68 -13.51
C ARG A 373 13.69 9.06 -13.03
N ALA A 374 14.98 9.23 -12.72
CA ALA A 374 15.55 10.48 -12.28
C ALA A 374 15.40 11.58 -13.34
N TYR A 375 15.61 11.26 -14.61
CA TYR A 375 15.39 12.17 -15.73
C TYR A 375 13.96 12.70 -15.77
N TYR A 376 12.96 11.81 -15.89
CA TYR A 376 11.57 12.26 -15.99
C TYR A 376 11.09 12.99 -14.74
N ARG A 377 11.48 12.51 -13.55
CA ARG A 377 11.16 13.17 -12.28
C ARG A 377 11.66 14.63 -12.26
N THR A 378 12.93 14.83 -12.57
CA THR A 378 13.57 16.15 -12.54
C THR A 378 12.99 17.08 -13.60
N GLU A 379 12.86 16.61 -14.84
CA GLU A 379 12.28 17.40 -15.93
C GLU A 379 10.85 17.85 -15.65
N PHE A 380 10.03 16.97 -15.06
CA PHE A 380 8.66 17.31 -14.71
C PHE A 380 8.60 18.37 -13.63
N VAL A 381 9.42 18.22 -12.59
CA VAL A 381 9.47 19.18 -11.48
C VAL A 381 9.96 20.53 -11.97
N GLU A 382 11.01 20.59 -12.80
CA GLU A 382 11.53 21.86 -13.27
C GLU A 382 10.54 22.62 -14.16
N LEU A 383 9.93 21.94 -15.14
CA LEU A 383 8.92 22.56 -16.01
C LEU A 383 7.67 23.02 -15.23
N LEU A 384 7.20 22.21 -14.28
CA LEU A 384 6.07 22.58 -13.43
C LEU A 384 6.42 23.74 -12.50
N SER A 385 7.61 23.74 -11.90
CA SER A 385 8.05 24.79 -10.98
C SER A 385 8.18 26.12 -11.72
N HIS A 386 8.83 26.12 -12.89
CA HIS A 386 8.91 27.29 -13.75
C HIS A 386 7.51 27.80 -14.12
N SER A 387 6.60 26.90 -14.52
CA SER A 387 5.22 27.28 -14.86
C SER A 387 4.46 27.90 -13.69
N TYR A 388 4.65 27.40 -12.46
CA TYR A 388 4.06 28.00 -11.27
C TYR A 388 4.65 29.37 -10.94
N GLU A 389 5.96 29.58 -11.14
CA GLU A 389 6.59 30.90 -10.96
C GLU A 389 6.00 31.94 -11.91
N GLN A 390 5.85 31.59 -13.19
CA GLN A 390 5.26 32.46 -14.20
C GLN A 390 3.79 32.78 -13.92
N LEU A 391 3.05 31.85 -13.29
CA LEU A 391 1.68 32.05 -12.84
C LEU A 391 1.57 32.72 -11.47
N ARG A 392 2.67 33.29 -10.93
CA ARG A 392 2.74 33.95 -9.61
C ARG A 392 2.31 33.05 -8.45
N GLN A 393 2.64 31.77 -8.54
CA GLN A 393 2.42 30.77 -7.49
C GLN A 393 3.77 30.23 -6.95
N PRO A 394 4.69 31.10 -6.48
CA PRO A 394 6.06 30.70 -6.13
C PRO A 394 6.11 29.65 -5.02
N HIS A 395 5.17 29.68 -4.07
CA HIS A 395 5.08 28.68 -3.01
C HIS A 395 4.94 27.25 -3.56
N ARG A 396 4.15 27.05 -4.62
CA ARG A 396 3.99 25.73 -5.24
C ARG A 396 5.26 25.26 -5.94
N ALA A 397 5.99 26.18 -6.56
CA ALA A 397 7.29 25.89 -7.16
C ALA A 397 8.31 25.44 -6.10
N THR A 398 8.40 26.16 -4.98
CA THR A 398 9.27 25.78 -3.85
C THR A 398 8.90 24.42 -3.27
N LEU A 399 7.60 24.13 -3.10
CA LEU A 399 7.16 22.82 -2.62
C LEU A 399 7.61 21.69 -3.55
N LEU A 400 7.57 21.90 -4.86
CA LEU A 400 8.03 20.89 -5.82
C LEU A 400 9.57 20.72 -5.79
N ARG A 401 10.32 21.82 -5.91
CA ARG A 401 11.79 21.75 -5.99
C ARG A 401 12.44 21.30 -4.69
N THR A 402 11.94 21.77 -3.55
CA THR A 402 12.58 21.48 -2.27
C THR A 402 11.98 20.23 -1.65
N HIS A 403 10.68 20.23 -1.36
CA HIS A 403 10.10 19.17 -0.57
C HIS A 403 9.86 17.89 -1.38
N PHE A 404 9.24 17.99 -2.56
CA PHE A 404 8.91 16.81 -3.36
C PHE A 404 10.16 16.10 -3.91
N LEU A 405 11.11 16.84 -4.51
CA LEU A 405 12.33 16.21 -5.03
C LEU A 405 13.20 15.58 -3.94
N GLN A 406 13.37 16.23 -2.79
CA GLN A 406 14.14 15.65 -1.68
C GLN A 406 13.51 14.35 -1.18
N GLN A 407 12.17 14.31 -1.08
CA GLN A 407 11.45 13.10 -0.69
C GLN A 407 11.61 11.97 -1.71
N GLU A 408 11.46 12.28 -3.00
CA GLU A 408 11.66 11.27 -4.05
C GLU A 408 13.10 10.76 -4.12
N GLN A 409 14.08 11.65 -3.93
CA GLN A 409 15.49 11.25 -3.92
C GLN A 409 15.80 10.35 -2.72
N ALA A 410 15.36 10.72 -1.52
CA ALA A 410 15.51 9.89 -0.33
C ALA A 410 14.83 8.51 -0.48
N LEU A 411 13.70 8.46 -1.19
CA LEU A 411 13.04 7.19 -1.52
C LEU A 411 13.87 6.36 -2.50
N GLU A 412 14.41 6.97 -3.56
CA GLU A 412 15.30 6.29 -4.51
C GLU A 412 16.55 5.72 -3.82
N ASP A 413 17.18 6.52 -2.96
CA ASP A 413 18.38 6.13 -2.21
C ASP A 413 18.08 4.96 -1.24
N SER A 414 16.85 4.89 -0.71
CA SER A 414 16.42 3.76 0.13
C SER A 414 16.20 2.46 -0.65
N ILE A 415 15.99 2.55 -1.96
CA ILE A 415 15.79 1.42 -2.88
C ILE A 415 17.12 0.96 -3.49
N ALA A 416 18.12 1.85 -3.58
CA ALA A 416 19.46 1.49 -4.04
C ALA A 416 20.04 0.35 -3.16
N PRO A 417 20.77 -0.60 -3.76
CA PRO A 417 21.38 -1.73 -3.05
C PRO A 417 22.47 -1.30 -2.07
#